data_AF-A0A2J5HS05-F1
#
_entry.id   AF-A0A2J5HS05-F1
#
_cell.length_a   1.000
_cell.length_b   1.000
_cell.length_c   1.000
_cell.angle_alpha   90.00
_cell.angle_beta   90.00
_cell.angle_gamma   90.00
#
_symmetry.space_group_name_H-M   'P 1'
#
loop_
_entity.id
_entity.type
_entity.pdbx_description
1 polymer ?
#
loop_
_entity_poly.entity_id
_entity_poly.type
_entity_poly.pdbx_seq_one_letter_code
_entity_poly.pdbx_strand_id
1 'polypeptide(L)' 'MALAQGSLMDKRACKPSNCVCIGRQGQFCGDESINKACTNGHVFECNGNSGKSCDYGLRDSCRKCGKLDC' A
#
# COMPACT_ATOMS: atom_id res chain seq x y z
N MET A 1 -28.95 25.00 6.23
CA MET A 1 -27.99 24.43 7.19
C MET A 1 -26.66 24.31 6.48
N ALA A 2 -25.61 24.79 7.14
CA ALA A 2 -24.35 25.19 6.54
C ALA A 2 -23.52 24.03 5.96
N LEU A 3 -22.71 24.40 4.97
CA LEU A 3 -21.63 23.63 4.35
C LEU A 3 -20.72 23.02 5.42
N ALA A 4 -20.64 21.69 5.45
CA ALA A 4 -19.47 21.00 5.98
C ALA A 4 -18.77 20.31 4.82
N GLN A 5 -17.97 21.10 4.10
CA GLN A 5 -16.83 20.61 3.36
C GLN A 5 -15.89 19.97 4.39
N GLY A 6 -16.13 18.70 4.70
CA GLY A 6 -15.15 17.85 5.36
C GLY A 6 -14.10 17.49 4.33
N SER A 7 -12.99 18.21 4.36
CA SER A 7 -11.79 18.02 3.55
C SER A 7 -11.56 16.54 3.22
N LEU A 8 -11.72 16.19 1.95
CA LEU A 8 -11.32 14.89 1.37
C LEU A 8 -9.78 14.80 1.31
N MET A 9 -9.11 15.20 2.39
CA MET A 9 -7.86 14.60 2.81
C MET A 9 -8.23 13.25 3.43
N ASP A 10 -8.86 12.39 2.63
CA ASP A 10 -8.95 10.97 2.93
C ASP A 10 -7.49 10.54 3.02
N LYS A 11 -6.97 10.44 4.25
CA LYS A 11 -5.69 9.79 4.55
C LYS A 11 -5.79 8.46 3.83
N ARG A 12 -5.26 8.38 2.61
CA ARG A 12 -5.61 7.34 1.62
C ARG A 12 -5.65 6.02 2.36
N ALA A 13 -6.85 5.57 2.69
CA ALA A 13 -7.00 4.51 3.67
C ALA A 13 -6.46 3.27 3.00
N CYS A 14 -5.26 2.84 3.40
CA CYS A 14 -4.65 1.66 2.83
C CYS A 14 -5.61 0.49 3.04
N LYS A 15 -5.94 -0.20 1.96
CA LYS A 15 -6.88 -1.33 2.03
C LYS A 15 -6.16 -2.48 2.73
N PRO A 16 -6.72 -3.07 3.79
CA PRO A 16 -6.11 -4.24 4.40
C PRO A 16 -5.94 -5.32 3.32
N SER A 17 -4.71 -5.79 3.17
CA SER A 17 -4.36 -6.83 2.20
C SER A 17 -3.77 -8.03 2.92
N ASN A 18 -3.96 -9.21 2.33
CA ASN A 18 -3.32 -10.46 2.77
C ASN A 18 -1.88 -10.59 2.24
N CYS A 19 -1.32 -9.54 1.66
CA CYS A 19 0.08 -9.50 1.25
C CYS A 19 1.01 -9.76 2.44
N VAL A 20 2.04 -10.57 2.24
CA VAL A 20 3.01 -10.91 3.30
C VAL A 20 3.77 -9.65 3.70
N CYS A 21 3.72 -9.35 4.99
CA CYS A 21 4.46 -8.25 5.58
C CYS A 21 5.95 -8.60 5.58
N ILE A 22 6.81 -7.69 5.15
CA ILE A 22 8.27 -7.86 5.15
C ILE A 22 8.90 -7.86 6.57
N GLY A 23 8.10 -8.03 7.62
CA GLY A 23 8.53 -8.08 9.03
C GLY A 23 9.05 -6.76 9.60
N ARG A 24 9.04 -5.68 8.82
CA ARG A 24 9.51 -4.34 9.24
C ARG A 24 8.54 -3.27 8.78
N GLN A 25 8.37 -2.23 9.60
CA GLN A 25 7.57 -1.06 9.23
C GLN A 25 8.16 -0.41 7.96
N GLY A 26 7.35 -0.30 6.90
CA GLY A 26 7.79 0.37 5.68
C GLY A 26 6.94 0.05 4.47
N GLN A 27 7.02 0.92 3.47
CA GLN A 27 6.40 0.71 2.17
C GLN A 27 7.28 -0.16 1.28
N PHE A 28 6.66 -0.93 0.40
CA PHE A 28 7.29 -1.77 -0.60
C PHE A 28 6.37 -1.93 -1.81
N CYS A 29 6.93 -2.28 -2.96
CA CYS A 29 6.11 -2.64 -4.11
C CYS A 29 5.64 -4.09 -3.97
N GLY A 30 4.39 -4.34 -4.31
CA GLY A 30 3.84 -5.68 -4.33
C GLY A 30 4.51 -6.54 -5.39
N ASP A 31 4.72 -7.79 -5.03
CA ASP A 31 5.25 -8.83 -5.90
C ASP A 31 4.39 -10.10 -5.77
N GLU A 32 3.65 -10.42 -6.83
CA GLU A 32 2.76 -11.58 -6.86
C GLU A 32 3.52 -12.91 -6.82
N SER A 33 4.84 -12.88 -7.08
CA SER A 33 5.74 -14.04 -6.97
C SER A 33 6.00 -14.43 -5.52
N ILE A 34 5.95 -13.47 -4.59
CA ILE A 34 6.04 -13.72 -3.15
C ILE A 34 4.69 -14.21 -2.63
N ASN A 35 3.61 -13.49 -2.98
CA ASN A 35 2.25 -13.86 -2.63
C ASN A 35 1.30 -13.23 -3.64
N LYS A 36 0.34 -14.00 -4.17
CA LYS A 36 -0.68 -13.52 -5.11
C LYS A 36 -1.53 -12.34 -4.59
N ALA A 37 -1.58 -12.11 -3.28
CA ALA A 37 -2.23 -10.95 -2.66
C ALA A 37 -1.41 -9.66 -2.75
N CYS A 38 -0.11 -9.75 -3.06
CA CYS A 38 0.78 -8.62 -3.28
C CYS A 38 0.77 -8.21 -4.76
N THR A 39 -0.33 -7.60 -5.23
CA THR A 39 -0.50 -7.23 -6.64
C THR A 39 0.70 -6.45 -7.21
N ASN A 40 1.22 -6.90 -8.36
CA ASN A 40 2.34 -6.23 -9.00
C ASN A 40 1.98 -4.79 -9.41
N GLY A 41 2.89 -3.86 -9.12
CA GLY A 41 2.67 -2.44 -9.38
C GLY A 41 1.85 -1.71 -8.31
N HIS A 42 1.35 -2.40 -7.29
CA HIS A 42 0.75 -1.76 -6.11
C HIS A 42 1.80 -1.46 -5.04
N VAL A 43 1.53 -0.46 -4.21
CA VAL A 43 2.32 -0.16 -3.02
C VAL A 43 1.64 -0.79 -1.83
N PHE A 44 2.41 -1.60 -1.11
CA PHE A 44 1.99 -2.14 0.18
C PHE A 44 2.83 -1.52 1.27
N GLU A 45 2.23 -1.31 2.43
CA GLU A 45 2.94 -0.92 3.64
C GLU A 45 2.80 -2.03 4.67
N CYS A 46 3.94 -2.51 5.15
CA CYS A 46 3.97 -3.44 6.26
C CYS A 46 3.85 -2.64 7.55
N ASN A 47 2.84 -2.96 8.36
CA ASN A 47 2.74 -2.48 9.73
C ASN A 47 3.54 -3.42 10.63
N GLY A 48 4.73 -2.98 11.06
CA GLY A 48 5.63 -3.80 11.87
C GLY A 48 5.04 -4.16 13.25
N ASN A 49 4.08 -3.37 13.73
CA ASN A 49 3.42 -3.60 15.01
C ASN A 49 2.32 -4.68 14.92
N SER A 50 1.67 -4.79 13.76
CA SER A 50 0.54 -5.71 13.53
C SER A 50 0.92 -6.95 12.72
N GLY A 51 2.07 -6.92 12.03
CA GLY A 51 2.45 -7.91 11.02
C GLY A 51 1.52 -7.95 9.81
N LYS A 52 0.71 -6.90 9.59
CA LYS A 52 -0.26 -6.81 8.50
C LYS A 52 0.21 -5.85 7.42
N SER A 53 -0.11 -6.20 6.17
CA SER A 53 0.17 -5.34 5.02
C SER A 53 -1.06 -4.53 4.62
N CYS A 54 -0.80 -3.32 4.15
CA CYS A 54 -1.80 -2.34 3.81
C CYS A 54 -1.58 -1.89 2.37
N ASP A 55 -2.55 -2.10 1.48
CA ASP A 55 -2.49 -1.74 0.06
C ASP A 55 -2.85 -0.26 -0.14
N TYR A 56 -1.89 0.55 -0.54
CA TYR A 56 -2.08 1.96 -0.91
C TYR A 56 -2.57 2.12 -2.36
N GLY A 57 -2.55 1.05 -3.15
CA GLY A 57 -2.98 0.99 -4.54
C GLY A 57 -1.82 1.07 -5.53
N LEU A 58 -2.19 1.11 -6.81
CA LEU A 58 -1.25 1.15 -7.93
C LEU A 58 -0.38 2.41 -7.91
N ARG A 59 0.93 2.23 -8.13
CA ARG A 59 1.92 3.31 -8.27
C ARG A 59 2.78 3.05 -9.49
N ASP A 60 2.92 4.07 -10.34
CA ASP A 60 3.65 3.94 -11.60
C ASP A 60 5.12 3.56 -11.42
N SER A 61 5.79 4.00 -10.35
CA SER A 61 7.16 3.57 -10.05
C SER A 61 7.23 2.08 -9.71
N CYS A 62 6.27 1.54 -8.96
CA CYS A 62 6.21 0.10 -8.74
C CYS A 62 5.98 -0.67 -10.05
N ARG A 63 5.19 -0.13 -10.98
CA ARG A 63 4.93 -0.76 -12.28
C ARG A 63 6.10 -0.64 -13.27
N LYS A 64 6.80 0.50 -13.30
CA LYS A 64 7.90 0.77 -14.25
C LYS A 64 9.19 0.06 -13.86
N CYS A 65 9.47 -0.01 -12.56
CA CYS A 65 10.82 -0.29 -12.06
C CYS A 65 10.82 -1.15 -10.79
N GLY A 66 9.65 -1.60 -10.31
CA GLY A 66 9.54 -2.48 -9.15
C GLY A 66 9.96 -1.82 -7.83
N LYS A 67 10.07 -0.49 -7.78
CA LYS A 67 10.55 0.28 -6.63
C LYS A 67 9.60 1.42 -6.30
N LEU A 68 9.60 1.85 -5.04
CA LEU A 68 8.81 3.00 -4.62
C LEU A 68 9.25 4.27 -5.36
N ASP A 69 10.54 4.40 -5.64
CA ASP A 69 11.12 5.55 -6.32
C ASP A 69 12.13 5.07 -7.37
N CYS A 70 12.18 5.75 -8.52
CA CYS A 70 13.05 5.45 -9.65
C CYS A 70 13.40 6.72 -10.40
#